data_AF-A0AB35NGV3-F1
#
_entry.id   AF-A0AB35NGV3-F1
#
_cell.length_a   1.000
_cell.length_b   1.000
_cell.length_c   1.000
_cell.angle_alpha   90.00
_cell.angle_beta   90.00
_cell.angle_gamma   90.00
#
_symmetry.space_group_name_H-M   'P 1'
#
loop_
_entity.id
_entity.type
_entity.pdbx_description
1 polymer ?
#
loop_
_entity_poly.entity_id
_entity_poly.type
_entity_poly.pdbx_seq_one_letter_code
_entity_poly.pdbx_strand_id
1 'polypeptide(L)'
;MKKVKTIQRFLKKEYGPKKLSLPKSLEFLSDVNFHAIIEDESSGRVIRTIEIKPTTLKRLVEDLNNCLDYLIESDDLIKKSRSENRRLKSENKKLRENIERYRALEQDLSNAKERNKQLAIELQSKELVASQVEALEKEREDLLCLIENKNIEIKNLSEELTCSFDEDLEIKNIELQARIDSLEKIIDDFEIFSLRKNKNAFFGSDMKIVNPKPYRG
;
A
#
# COMPACT_ATOMS: atom_id res chain seq x y z
N MET A 1 -76.14 82.87 -23.48
CA MET A 1 -76.45 81.77 -24.43
C MET A 1 -76.46 80.46 -23.65
N LYS A 2 -77.62 79.77 -23.52
CA LYS A 2 -77.66 78.43 -22.91
C LYS A 2 -76.91 77.48 -23.85
N LYS A 3 -75.79 76.89 -23.41
CA LYS A 3 -75.12 75.83 -24.16
C LYS A 3 -76.14 74.72 -24.38
N VAL A 4 -76.45 74.45 -25.65
CA VAL A 4 -77.33 73.36 -26.06
C VAL A 4 -76.67 72.06 -25.58
N LYS A 5 -77.42 71.25 -24.81
CA LYS A 5 -76.96 69.92 -24.42
C LYS A 5 -76.96 69.05 -25.67
N THR A 6 -75.79 68.62 -26.12
CA THR A 6 -75.66 67.75 -27.30
C THR A 6 -75.49 66.32 -26.82
N ILE A 7 -76.48 65.48 -27.09
CA ILE A 7 -76.37 64.03 -26.93
C ILE A 7 -76.11 63.46 -28.33
N GLN A 8 -75.02 62.73 -28.50
CA GLN A 8 -74.68 62.09 -29.77
C GLN A 8 -74.60 60.58 -29.60
N ARG A 9 -75.21 59.83 -30.53
CA ARG A 9 -75.17 58.37 -30.55
C ARG A 9 -74.41 57.90 -31.77
N PHE A 10 -73.30 57.21 -31.53
CA PHE A 10 -72.44 56.64 -32.56
C PHE A 10 -72.62 55.12 -32.62
N LEU A 11 -72.96 54.59 -33.78
CA LEU A 11 -73.10 53.15 -33.98
C LEU A 11 -71.73 52.49 -34.16
N LYS A 12 -71.56 51.21 -33.78
CA LYS A 12 -70.29 50.48 -33.99
C LYS A 12 -69.77 50.56 -35.43
N LYS A 13 -70.69 50.51 -36.41
CA LYS A 13 -70.34 50.60 -37.84
C LYS A 13 -69.74 51.94 -38.25
N GLU A 14 -69.81 52.98 -37.42
CA GLU A 14 -69.25 54.31 -37.67
C GLU A 14 -67.78 54.40 -37.21
N TYR A 15 -67.30 53.37 -36.51
CA TYR A 15 -65.90 53.24 -36.11
C TYR A 15 -65.13 52.27 -37.02
N GLY A 16 -63.83 52.52 -37.24
CA GLY A 16 -62.94 51.60 -37.97
C GLY A 16 -61.80 52.30 -38.73
N PRO A 17 -60.95 51.54 -39.44
CA PRO A 17 -59.71 52.06 -40.06
C PRO A 17 -59.89 53.20 -41.07
N LYS A 18 -61.08 53.31 -41.67
CA LYS A 18 -61.45 54.35 -42.65
C LYS A 18 -62.61 55.24 -42.17
N LYS A 19 -62.94 55.20 -40.87
CA LYS A 19 -64.07 55.91 -40.26
C LYS A 19 -63.60 56.62 -38.99
N LEU A 20 -64.49 56.90 -38.04
CA LEU A 20 -64.12 57.47 -36.76
C LEU A 20 -63.20 56.50 -36.01
N SER A 21 -62.11 57.00 -35.45
CA SER A 21 -61.32 56.24 -34.48
C SER A 21 -62.08 56.18 -33.15
N LEU A 22 -61.99 55.04 -32.46
CA LEU A 22 -62.44 54.99 -31.07
C LEU A 22 -61.64 56.00 -30.23
N PRO A 23 -62.26 56.71 -29.28
CA PRO A 23 -61.52 57.49 -28.30
C PRO A 23 -60.50 56.60 -27.58
N LYS A 24 -59.31 57.12 -27.26
CA LYS A 24 -58.24 56.34 -26.59
C LYS A 24 -58.72 55.59 -25.34
N SER A 25 -59.58 56.22 -24.55
CA SER A 25 -60.17 55.61 -23.34
C SER A 25 -61.07 54.41 -23.61
N LEU A 26 -61.49 54.20 -24.86
CA LEU A 26 -62.39 53.13 -25.31
C LEU A 26 -61.71 52.18 -26.32
N GLU A 27 -60.39 52.24 -26.48
CA GLU A 27 -59.66 51.33 -27.37
C GLU A 27 -59.88 49.85 -27.01
N PHE A 28 -60.09 49.53 -25.72
CA PHE A 28 -60.40 48.17 -25.26
C PHE A 28 -61.70 47.59 -25.86
N LEU A 29 -62.56 48.42 -26.48
CA LEU A 29 -63.76 47.98 -27.17
C LEU A 29 -63.48 47.54 -28.62
N SER A 30 -62.25 47.65 -29.13
CA SER A 30 -61.88 47.25 -30.50
C SER A 30 -62.34 45.83 -30.84
N ASP A 31 -62.18 44.93 -29.87
CA ASP A 31 -62.50 43.50 -30.01
C ASP A 31 -63.88 43.15 -29.41
N VAL A 32 -64.61 44.14 -28.90
CA VAL A 32 -65.94 43.96 -28.31
C VAL A 32 -67.03 44.25 -29.34
N ASN A 33 -68.07 43.41 -29.39
CA ASN A 33 -69.21 43.62 -30.28
C ASN A 33 -70.28 44.54 -29.67
N PHE A 34 -69.90 45.78 -29.36
CA PHE A 34 -70.85 46.80 -28.92
C PHE A 34 -71.79 47.24 -30.06
N HIS A 35 -72.95 47.76 -29.71
CA HIS A 35 -73.96 48.26 -30.62
C HIS A 35 -73.79 49.75 -30.91
N ALA A 36 -73.64 50.56 -29.86
CA ALA A 36 -73.48 52.00 -29.96
C ALA A 36 -72.71 52.59 -28.76
N ILE A 37 -72.18 53.79 -28.93
CA ILE A 37 -71.63 54.65 -27.88
C ILE A 37 -72.46 55.93 -27.87
N ILE A 38 -73.03 56.28 -26.72
CA ILE A 38 -73.77 57.53 -26.51
C ILE A 38 -72.88 58.46 -25.72
N GLU A 39 -72.58 59.63 -26.27
CA GLU A 39 -71.83 60.69 -25.61
C GLU A 39 -72.78 61.80 -25.15
N ASP A 40 -72.75 62.13 -23.86
CA ASP A 40 -73.50 63.23 -23.26
C ASP A 40 -72.53 64.25 -22.62
N GLU A 41 -72.58 65.49 -23.11
CA GLU A 41 -71.75 66.60 -22.62
C GLU A 41 -72.51 67.56 -21.68
N SER A 42 -73.73 67.19 -21.28
CA SER A 42 -74.65 68.07 -20.56
C SER A 42 -74.18 68.57 -19.19
N SER A 43 -73.16 67.94 -18.60
CA SER A 43 -72.63 68.21 -17.27
C SER A 43 -71.29 68.94 -17.25
N GLY A 44 -70.80 69.40 -18.42
CA GLY A 44 -69.44 69.94 -18.55
C GLY A 44 -68.34 68.87 -18.52
N ARG A 45 -68.72 67.58 -18.49
CA ARG A 45 -67.87 66.41 -18.69
C ARG A 45 -68.51 65.53 -19.76
N VAL A 46 -67.68 64.82 -20.53
CA VAL A 46 -68.17 63.83 -21.51
C VAL A 46 -68.48 62.53 -20.77
N ILE A 47 -69.76 62.19 -20.66
CA ILE A 47 -70.23 60.90 -20.15
C ILE A 47 -70.45 60.00 -21.36
N ARG A 48 -69.90 58.78 -21.32
CA ARG A 48 -70.04 57.80 -22.40
C ARG A 48 -70.79 56.57 -21.91
N THR A 49 -71.90 56.25 -22.56
CA THR A 49 -72.66 55.02 -22.33
C THR A 49 -72.43 54.07 -23.49
N ILE A 50 -71.98 52.85 -23.19
CA ILE A 50 -71.73 51.83 -24.21
C ILE A 50 -72.91 50.87 -24.22
N GLU A 51 -73.61 50.78 -25.35
CA GLU A 51 -74.67 49.81 -25.55
C GLU A 51 -74.05 48.52 -26.07
N ILE A 52 -74.21 47.42 -25.34
CA ILE A 52 -73.77 46.08 -25.76
C ILE A 52 -75.00 45.20 -25.90
N LYS A 53 -75.05 44.38 -26.97
CA LYS A 53 -76.14 43.42 -27.14
C LYS A 53 -76.07 42.35 -26.04
N PRO A 54 -77.21 41.92 -25.46
CA PRO A 54 -77.22 40.86 -24.45
C PRO A 54 -76.52 39.57 -24.88
N THR A 55 -76.62 39.21 -26.17
CA THR A 55 -75.93 38.03 -26.73
C THR A 55 -74.41 38.15 -26.71
N THR A 56 -73.88 39.34 -27.00
CA THR A 56 -72.43 39.62 -26.92
C THR A 56 -71.96 39.60 -25.48
N LEU A 57 -72.73 40.20 -24.56
CA LEU A 57 -72.40 40.17 -23.14
C LEU A 57 -72.39 38.74 -22.60
N LYS A 58 -73.40 37.92 -22.93
CA LYS A 58 -73.47 36.51 -22.53
C LYS A 58 -72.25 35.72 -23.01
N ARG A 59 -71.86 35.89 -24.28
CA ARG A 59 -70.68 35.23 -24.85
C ARG A 59 -69.40 35.65 -24.14
N LEU A 60 -69.21 36.95 -23.88
CA LEU A 60 -68.01 37.43 -23.16
C LEU A 60 -67.92 36.85 -21.75
N VAL A 61 -69.05 36.73 -21.05
CA VAL A 61 -69.09 36.11 -19.72
C VAL A 61 -68.73 34.62 -19.80
N GLU A 62 -69.24 33.90 -20.80
CA GLU A 62 -68.91 32.50 -21.04
C GLU A 62 -67.43 32.29 -21.37
N ASP A 63 -66.89 33.09 -22.29
CA ASP A 63 -65.47 33.08 -22.65
C ASP A 63 -64.58 33.36 -21.42
N LEU A 64 -64.98 34.30 -20.57
CA LEU A 64 -64.24 34.67 -19.36
C LEU A 64 -64.27 33.55 -18.30
N ASN A 65 -65.41 32.87 -18.14
CA ASN A 65 -65.51 31.70 -17.26
C ASN A 65 -64.62 30.55 -17.75
N ASN A 66 -64.63 30.26 -19.05
CA ASN A 66 -63.75 29.23 -19.64
C ASN A 66 -62.26 29.57 -19.41
N CYS A 67 -61.88 30.85 -19.54
CA CYS A 67 -60.52 31.28 -19.23
C CYS A 67 -60.17 31.13 -17.75
N LEU A 68 -61.12 31.39 -16.83
CA LEU A 68 -60.93 31.18 -15.40
C LEU A 68 -60.72 29.70 -15.07
N ASP A 69 -61.53 28.82 -15.64
CA ASP A 69 -61.41 27.37 -15.45
C ASP A 69 -60.04 26.86 -15.93
N TYR A 70 -59.60 27.30 -17.12
CA TYR A 70 -58.26 26.97 -17.64
C TYR A 70 -57.13 27.48 -16.74
N LEU A 71 -57.27 28.69 -16.18
CA LEU A 71 -56.28 29.24 -15.25
C LEU A 71 -56.18 28.41 -13.96
N ILE A 72 -57.31 27.95 -13.43
CA ILE A 72 -57.34 27.09 -12.24
C ILE A 72 -56.66 25.75 -12.53
N GLU A 73 -57.01 25.08 -13.63
CA GLU A 73 -56.38 23.82 -14.03
C GLU A 73 -54.87 23.95 -14.24
N SER A 74 -54.45 25.04 -14.89
CA SER A 74 -53.03 25.33 -15.14
C SER A 74 -52.27 25.56 -13.84
N ASP A 75 -52.84 26.29 -12.87
CA ASP A 75 -52.21 26.49 -11.55
C ASP A 75 -52.05 25.17 -10.78
N ASP A 76 -53.03 24.27 -10.87
CA ASP A 76 -52.96 22.94 -10.27
C ASP A 76 -51.86 22.07 -10.91
N LEU A 77 -51.71 22.12 -12.24
CA LEU A 77 -50.62 21.45 -12.95
C LEU A 77 -49.25 22.02 -12.54
N ILE A 78 -49.14 23.34 -12.41
CA ILE A 78 -47.92 24.00 -11.94
C ILE A 78 -47.58 23.55 -10.52
N LYS A 79 -48.57 23.47 -9.61
CA LYS A 79 -48.36 22.98 -8.24
C LYS A 79 -47.87 21.54 -8.22
N LYS A 80 -48.51 20.64 -8.98
CA LYS A 80 -48.11 19.22 -9.10
C LYS A 80 -46.68 19.08 -9.66
N SER A 81 -46.36 19.83 -10.71
CA SER A 81 -45.03 19.84 -11.31
C SER A 81 -43.97 20.34 -10.33
N ARG A 82 -44.28 21.38 -9.55
CA ARG A 82 -43.37 21.89 -8.50
C ARG A 82 -43.14 20.88 -7.39
N SER A 83 -44.16 20.17 -6.92
CA SER A 83 -43.98 19.12 -5.90
C SER A 83 -43.12 17.98 -6.43
N GLU A 84 -43.35 17.55 -7.66
CA GLU A 84 -42.59 16.45 -8.27
C GLU A 84 -41.12 16.84 -8.49
N ASN A 85 -40.86 18.08 -8.93
CA ASN A 85 -39.50 18.59 -9.09
C ASN A 85 -38.75 18.63 -7.75
N ARG A 86 -39.42 18.98 -6.63
CA ARG A 86 -38.82 18.90 -5.28
C ARG A 86 -38.50 17.45 -4.88
N ARG A 87 -39.38 16.51 -5.20
CA ARG A 87 -39.16 15.06 -4.96
C ARG A 87 -37.94 14.57 -5.72
N LEU A 88 -37.89 14.83 -7.02
CA LEU A 88 -36.79 14.44 -7.90
C LEU A 88 -35.46 15.09 -7.52
N LYS A 89 -35.45 16.34 -7.05
CA LYS A 89 -34.23 16.98 -6.52
C LYS A 89 -33.70 16.26 -5.27
N SER A 90 -34.60 15.86 -4.38
CA SER A 90 -34.24 15.13 -3.15
C SER A 90 -33.70 13.74 -3.47
N GLU A 91 -34.31 13.05 -4.43
CA GLU A 91 -33.87 11.73 -4.92
C GLU A 91 -32.50 11.82 -5.60
N ASN A 92 -32.30 12.79 -6.50
CA ASN A 92 -31.02 13.05 -7.14
C ASN A 92 -29.89 13.35 -6.13
N LYS A 93 -30.20 14.09 -5.05
CA LYS A 93 -29.23 14.35 -3.99
C LYS A 93 -28.78 13.03 -3.34
N LYS A 94 -29.73 12.17 -2.95
CA LYS A 94 -29.42 10.85 -2.36
C LYS A 94 -28.61 9.97 -3.31
N LEU A 95 -28.94 9.97 -4.60
CA LEU A 95 -28.20 9.20 -5.60
C LEU A 95 -26.75 9.70 -5.74
N ARG A 96 -26.51 11.01 -5.72
CA ARG A 96 -25.15 11.58 -5.74
C ARG A 96 -24.35 11.17 -4.51
N GLU A 97 -24.93 11.25 -3.32
CA GLU A 97 -24.30 10.80 -2.07
C GLU A 97 -23.95 9.30 -2.13
N ASN A 98 -24.83 8.46 -2.69
CA ASN A 98 -24.55 7.04 -2.86
C ASN A 98 -23.41 6.79 -3.86
N ILE A 99 -23.36 7.51 -4.98
CA ILE A 99 -22.27 7.41 -5.97
C ILE A 99 -20.92 7.76 -5.31
N GLU A 100 -20.88 8.81 -4.50
CA GLU A 100 -19.65 9.18 -3.77
C GLU A 100 -19.20 8.09 -2.80
N ARG A 101 -20.14 7.46 -2.07
CA ARG A 101 -19.83 6.31 -1.20
C ARG A 101 -19.28 5.12 -1.99
N TYR A 102 -19.88 4.78 -3.12
CA TYR A 102 -19.38 3.69 -3.96
C TYR A 102 -17.95 3.96 -4.47
N ARG A 103 -17.66 5.18 -4.91
CA ARG A 103 -16.30 5.56 -5.33
C ARG A 103 -15.28 5.44 -4.19
N ALA A 104 -15.65 5.82 -2.97
CA ALA A 104 -14.78 5.65 -1.80
C ALA A 104 -14.50 4.16 -1.54
N LEU A 105 -15.53 3.30 -1.59
CA LEU A 105 -15.38 1.86 -1.43
C LEU A 105 -14.52 1.22 -2.53
N GLU A 106 -14.66 1.67 -3.78
CA GLU A 106 -13.82 1.22 -4.89
C GLU A 106 -12.35 1.58 -4.67
N GLN A 107 -12.08 2.79 -4.16
CA GLN A 107 -10.73 3.21 -3.82
C GLN A 107 -10.14 2.37 -2.68
N ASP A 108 -10.92 2.11 -1.62
CA ASP A 108 -10.50 1.29 -0.49
C ASP A 108 -10.21 -0.16 -0.93
N LEU A 109 -11.06 -0.72 -1.80
CA LEU A 109 -10.85 -2.05 -2.37
C LEU A 109 -9.58 -2.11 -3.23
N SER A 110 -9.32 -1.07 -4.03
CA SER A 110 -8.09 -0.96 -4.83
C SER A 110 -6.85 -0.94 -3.91
N ASN A 111 -6.87 -0.10 -2.87
CA ASN A 111 -5.80 -0.01 -1.89
C ASN A 111 -5.57 -1.35 -1.16
N ALA A 112 -6.63 -2.05 -0.78
CA ALA A 112 -6.56 -3.35 -0.12
C ALA A 112 -5.95 -4.44 -1.04
N LYS A 113 -6.32 -4.44 -2.33
CA LYS A 113 -5.72 -5.36 -3.32
C LYS A 113 -4.21 -5.14 -3.45
N GLU A 114 -3.77 -3.89 -3.51
CA GLU A 114 -2.35 -3.59 -3.62
C GLU A 114 -1.57 -4.01 -2.36
N ARG A 115 -2.12 -3.76 -1.16
CA ARG A 115 -1.54 -4.25 0.09
C ARG A 115 -1.43 -5.78 0.13
N ASN A 116 -2.48 -6.49 -0.29
CA ASN A 116 -2.46 -7.96 -0.33
C ASN A 116 -1.42 -8.49 -1.31
N LYS A 117 -1.24 -7.82 -2.46
CA LYS A 117 -0.19 -8.17 -3.42
C LYS A 117 1.21 -8.00 -2.81
N GLN A 118 1.45 -6.90 -2.09
CA GLN A 118 2.71 -6.66 -1.40
C GLN A 118 2.97 -7.70 -0.31
N LEU A 119 1.97 -8.02 0.51
CA LEU A 119 2.07 -9.06 1.54
C LEU A 119 2.37 -10.45 0.94
N ALA A 120 1.76 -10.78 -0.21
CA ALA A 120 2.04 -12.04 -0.89
C ALA A 120 3.49 -12.12 -1.38
N ILE A 121 4.04 -11.04 -1.93
CA ILE A 121 5.45 -10.96 -2.32
C ILE A 121 6.37 -11.11 -1.10
N GLU A 122 6.04 -10.44 0.00
CA GLU A 122 6.82 -10.51 1.24
C GLU A 122 6.82 -11.93 1.83
N LEU A 123 5.67 -12.61 1.83
CA LEU A 123 5.55 -13.99 2.28
C LEU A 123 6.40 -14.95 1.42
N GLN A 124 6.31 -14.85 0.10
CA GLN A 124 7.12 -15.66 -0.80
C GLN A 124 8.63 -15.42 -0.59
N SER A 125 9.03 -14.17 -0.38
CA SER A 125 10.43 -13.85 -0.08
C SER A 125 10.88 -14.45 1.26
N LYS A 126 10.03 -14.45 2.29
CA LYS A 126 10.35 -15.04 3.59
C LYS A 126 10.46 -16.56 3.50
N GLU A 127 9.56 -17.22 2.77
CA GLU A 127 9.62 -18.67 2.52
C GLU A 127 10.91 -19.06 1.80
N LEU A 128 11.30 -18.31 0.76
CA LEU A 128 12.55 -18.56 0.04
C LEU A 128 13.78 -18.45 0.95
N VAL A 129 13.85 -17.40 1.78
CA VAL A 129 14.94 -17.21 2.74
C VAL A 129 14.96 -18.34 3.77
N ALA A 130 13.80 -18.75 4.29
CA ALA A 130 13.71 -19.84 5.25
C ALA A 130 14.25 -21.16 4.66
N SER A 131 13.87 -21.50 3.42
CA SER A 131 14.39 -22.68 2.73
C SER A 131 15.90 -22.60 2.47
N GLN A 132 16.43 -21.42 2.16
CA GLN A 132 17.88 -21.23 2.00
C GLN A 132 18.63 -21.43 3.32
N VAL A 133 18.08 -20.93 4.43
CA VAL A 133 18.66 -21.11 5.76
C VAL A 133 18.69 -22.60 6.13
N GLU A 134 17.58 -23.32 5.94
CA GLU A 134 17.50 -24.76 6.22
C GLU A 134 18.53 -25.56 5.40
N ALA A 135 18.71 -25.21 4.12
CA ALA A 135 19.71 -25.85 3.27
C ALA A 135 21.15 -25.60 3.77
N LEU A 136 21.46 -24.37 4.17
CA LEU A 136 22.78 -24.01 4.73
C LEU A 136 23.03 -24.64 6.10
N GLU A 137 22.00 -24.77 6.94
CA GLU A 137 22.09 -25.46 8.22
C GLU A 137 22.43 -26.94 8.03
N LYS A 138 21.79 -27.60 7.05
CA LYS A 138 22.11 -28.98 6.68
C LYS A 138 23.54 -29.13 6.16
N GLU A 139 23.98 -28.25 5.26
CA GLU A 139 25.37 -28.27 4.75
C GLU A 139 26.38 -28.08 5.89
N ARG A 140 26.08 -27.18 6.84
CA ARG A 140 26.90 -26.97 8.03
C ARG A 140 26.98 -28.23 8.89
N GLU A 141 25.87 -28.94 9.10
CA GLU A 141 25.86 -30.22 9.84
C GLU A 141 26.69 -31.29 9.16
N ASP A 142 26.57 -31.45 7.84
CA ASP A 142 27.36 -32.40 7.06
C ASP A 142 28.88 -32.10 7.16
N LEU A 143 29.26 -30.82 7.08
CA LEU A 143 30.65 -30.39 7.26
C LEU A 143 31.18 -30.63 8.67
N LEU A 144 30.35 -30.44 9.71
CA LEU A 144 30.75 -30.73 11.10
C LEU A 144 31.02 -32.23 11.29
N CYS A 145 30.15 -33.10 10.77
CA CYS A 145 30.37 -34.55 10.77
C CYS A 145 31.68 -34.93 10.05
N LEU A 146 31.97 -34.30 8.92
CA LEU A 146 33.22 -34.54 8.18
C LEU A 146 34.45 -34.11 9.00
N ILE A 147 34.40 -32.94 9.63
CA ILE A 147 35.48 -32.43 10.49
C ILE A 147 35.71 -33.36 11.68
N GLU A 148 34.65 -33.83 12.33
CA GLU A 148 34.74 -34.75 13.46
C GLU A 148 35.40 -36.07 13.05
N ASN A 149 34.97 -36.67 11.93
CA ASN A 149 35.60 -37.88 11.39
C ASN A 149 37.08 -37.67 11.06
N LYS A 150 37.44 -36.53 10.46
CA LYS A 150 38.84 -36.20 10.15
C LYS A 150 39.68 -35.99 11.39
N ASN A 151 39.13 -35.40 12.45
CA ASN A 151 39.83 -35.26 13.72
C ASN A 151 40.10 -36.62 14.39
N ILE A 152 39.15 -37.57 14.30
CA ILE A 152 39.35 -38.95 14.78
C ILE A 152 40.48 -39.62 13.98
N GLU A 153 40.47 -39.50 12.66
CA GLU A 153 41.52 -40.05 11.79
C GLU A 153 42.90 -39.49 12.12
N ILE A 154 43.03 -38.16 12.28
CA ILE A 154 44.29 -37.51 12.68
C ILE A 154 44.75 -38.01 14.05
N LYS A 155 43.82 -38.16 15.00
CA LYS A 155 44.14 -38.66 16.34
C LYS A 155 44.71 -40.08 16.26
N ASN A 156 44.05 -40.98 15.54
CA ASN A 156 44.52 -42.37 15.38
C ASN A 156 45.90 -42.40 14.70
N LEU A 157 46.09 -41.65 13.61
CA LEU A 157 47.39 -41.57 12.94
C LEU A 157 48.50 -41.02 13.87
N SER A 158 48.16 -40.05 14.73
CA SER A 158 49.12 -39.51 15.69
C SER A 158 49.48 -40.52 16.78
N GLU A 159 48.52 -41.33 17.23
CA GLU A 159 48.76 -42.43 18.18
C GLU A 159 49.62 -43.52 17.54
N GLU A 160 49.32 -43.95 16.31
CA GLU A 160 50.11 -44.92 15.55
C GLU A 160 51.55 -44.46 15.34
N LEU A 161 51.75 -43.18 14.96
CA LEU A 161 53.08 -42.61 14.77
C LEU A 161 53.86 -42.55 16.08
N THR A 162 53.20 -42.23 17.20
CA THR A 162 53.84 -42.18 18.52
C THR A 162 54.31 -43.57 18.93
N CYS A 163 53.46 -44.60 18.80
CA CYS A 163 53.84 -45.98 19.09
C CYS A 163 55.01 -46.45 18.23
N SER A 164 54.97 -46.19 16.92
CA SER A 164 56.08 -46.55 16.01
C SER A 164 57.38 -45.85 16.40
N PHE A 165 57.33 -44.59 16.82
CA PHE A 165 58.52 -43.85 17.24
C PHE A 165 59.09 -44.37 18.56
N ASP A 166 58.23 -44.74 19.51
CA ASP A 166 58.64 -45.34 20.78
C ASP A 166 59.28 -46.72 20.55
N GLU A 167 58.74 -47.54 19.65
CA GLU A 167 59.34 -48.82 19.23
C GLU A 167 60.73 -48.61 18.60
N ASP A 168 60.86 -47.66 17.67
CA ASP A 168 62.15 -47.31 17.05
C ASP A 168 63.18 -46.85 18.09
N LEU A 169 62.76 -46.06 19.08
CA LEU A 169 63.63 -45.62 20.18
C LEU A 169 64.04 -46.78 21.09
N GLU A 170 63.12 -47.70 21.39
CA GLU A 170 63.41 -48.88 22.20
C GLU A 170 64.43 -49.78 21.50
N ILE A 171 64.24 -50.05 20.21
CA ILE A 171 65.20 -50.80 19.38
C ILE A 171 66.57 -50.11 19.42
N LYS A 172 66.60 -48.78 19.22
CA LYS A 172 67.86 -48.02 19.21
C LYS A 172 68.56 -48.01 20.56
N ASN A 173 67.81 -47.96 21.66
CA ASN A 173 68.36 -48.04 23.01
C ASN A 173 68.98 -49.42 23.26
N ILE A 174 68.33 -50.51 22.81
CA ILE A 174 68.87 -51.87 22.89
C ILE A 174 70.18 -51.98 22.08
N GLU A 175 70.21 -51.47 20.85
CA GLU A 175 71.42 -51.45 20.02
C GLU A 175 72.58 -50.69 20.66
N LEU A 176 72.29 -49.52 21.24
CA LEU A 176 73.28 -48.72 21.95
C LEU A 176 73.79 -49.44 23.20
N GLN A 177 72.92 -50.07 23.99
CA GLN A 177 73.32 -50.83 25.16
C GLN A 177 74.23 -52.01 24.79
N ALA A 178 73.86 -52.79 23.78
CA ALA A 178 74.69 -53.89 23.29
C ALA A 178 76.07 -53.42 22.81
N ARG A 179 76.14 -52.21 22.23
CA ARG A 179 77.40 -51.59 21.83
C ARG A 179 78.23 -51.12 23.02
N ILE A 180 77.60 -50.58 24.07
CA ILE A 180 78.26 -50.25 25.34
C ILE A 180 78.85 -51.51 25.97
N ASP A 181 78.07 -52.58 26.13
CA ASP A 181 78.51 -53.85 26.72
C ASP A 181 79.70 -54.45 25.95
N SER A 182 79.67 -54.36 24.62
CA SER A 182 80.77 -54.79 23.76
C SER A 182 82.05 -53.98 23.98
N LEU A 183 81.93 -52.66 24.13
CA LEU A 183 83.05 -51.77 24.45
C LEU A 183 83.60 -52.03 25.85
N GLU A 184 82.74 -52.25 26.85
CA GLU A 184 83.14 -52.62 28.21
C GLU A 184 83.96 -53.91 28.20
N LYS A 185 83.52 -54.93 27.46
CA LYS A 185 84.28 -56.17 27.29
C LYS A 185 85.67 -55.95 26.66
N ILE A 186 85.77 -55.07 25.65
CA ILE A 186 87.07 -54.71 25.05
C ILE A 186 87.97 -54.02 26.07
N ILE A 187 87.41 -53.13 26.89
CA ILE A 187 88.14 -52.45 27.97
C ILE A 187 88.64 -53.48 28.98
N ASP A 188 87.78 -54.39 29.45
CA ASP A 188 88.15 -55.48 30.36
C ASP A 188 89.27 -56.36 29.78
N ASP A 189 89.17 -56.75 28.51
CA ASP A 189 90.20 -57.52 27.81
C ASP A 189 91.53 -56.74 27.73
N PHE A 190 91.47 -55.42 27.52
CA PHE A 190 92.64 -54.54 27.49
C PHE A 190 93.26 -54.35 28.87
N GLU A 191 92.46 -54.26 29.93
CA GLU A 191 92.92 -54.23 31.32
C GLU A 191 93.60 -55.55 31.70
N ILE A 192 93.01 -56.70 31.36
CA ILE A 192 93.61 -58.03 31.54
C ILE A 192 94.94 -58.13 30.79
N PHE A 193 94.99 -57.65 29.55
CA PHE A 193 96.22 -57.62 28.75
C PHE A 193 97.30 -56.74 29.40
N SER A 194 96.92 -55.56 29.89
CA SER A 194 97.82 -54.62 30.58
C SER A 194 98.35 -55.21 31.89
N LEU A 195 97.52 -55.90 32.68
CA LEU A 195 97.92 -56.65 33.88
C LEU A 195 98.86 -57.81 33.55
N ARG A 196 98.64 -58.52 32.43
CA ARG A 196 99.54 -59.59 31.95
C ARG A 196 100.89 -59.04 31.46
N LYS A 197 100.91 -57.88 30.81
CA LYS A 197 102.16 -57.22 30.39
C LYS A 197 102.99 -56.74 31.58
N ASN A 198 102.34 -56.21 32.62
CA ASN A 198 103.02 -55.83 33.87
C ASN A 198 103.55 -57.04 34.67
N LYS A 199 102.89 -58.21 34.60
CA LYS A 199 103.44 -59.47 35.17
C LYS A 199 104.64 -60.01 34.39
N ASN A 200 104.67 -59.83 33.06
CA ASN A 200 105.80 -60.26 32.22
C ASN A 200 106.98 -59.27 32.18
N ALA A 201 106.82 -58.06 32.71
CA ALA A 201 107.93 -57.12 32.93
C ALA A 201 108.63 -57.29 34.30
N PHE A 202 108.14 -58.20 35.17
CA PHE A 202 108.61 -58.32 36.56
C PHE A 202 109.44 -59.58 36.88
N PHE A 203 109.67 -60.49 35.91
CA PHE A 203 110.57 -61.63 36.07
C PHE A 203 111.80 -61.48 35.18
N GLY A 204 112.68 -60.56 35.57
CA GLY A 204 113.91 -60.33 34.83
C GLY A 204 114.85 -59.32 35.49
N SER A 205 115.11 -59.42 36.79
CA SER A 205 116.41 -59.06 37.41
C SER A 205 116.42 -59.26 38.92
N ASP A 206 117.31 -60.13 39.38
CA ASP A 206 117.91 -60.05 40.71
C ASP A 206 118.58 -58.68 40.89
N MET A 207 118.25 -57.95 41.96
CA MET A 207 119.18 -57.70 43.07
C MET A 207 118.73 -56.54 43.99
N LYS A 208 118.88 -56.85 45.28
CA LYS A 208 119.30 -55.98 46.39
C LYS A 208 118.25 -55.10 47.08
N ILE A 209 117.79 -55.67 48.20
CA ILE A 209 117.64 -55.06 49.52
C ILE A 209 118.43 -53.75 49.66
N VAL A 210 117.70 -52.66 49.90
CA VAL A 210 118.18 -51.52 50.70
C VAL A 210 117.06 -51.15 51.67
N ASN A 211 117.17 -51.65 52.91
CA ASN A 211 116.58 -50.94 54.05
C ASN A 211 117.37 -49.63 54.22
N PRO A 212 116.71 -48.50 54.45
CA PRO A 212 116.84 -47.96 55.80
C PRO A 212 115.59 -47.25 56.32
N LYS A 213 115.20 -47.72 57.52
CA LYS A 213 114.89 -46.99 58.75
C LYS A 213 113.74 -45.96 58.76
N PRO A 214 112.90 -46.03 59.81
CA PRO A 214 111.85 -45.04 60.05
C PRO A 214 112.49 -43.78 60.65
N TYR A 215 111.88 -42.62 60.47
CA TYR A 215 111.81 -41.66 61.58
C TYR A 215 110.62 -40.72 61.41
N ARG A 216 109.89 -40.56 62.52
CA ARG A 216 108.96 -39.47 62.77
C ARG A 216 109.69 -38.13 62.59
N GLY A 217 108.99 -37.16 62.01
CA GLY A 217 109.45 -35.79 61.79
C GLY A 217 108.82 -35.24 60.54
#